data_AF-A0A966MQQ6-F1
#
_entry.id   AF-A0A966MQQ6-F1
#
_cell.length_a   1.000
_cell.length_b   1.000
_cell.length_c   1.000
_cell.angle_alpha   90.00
_cell.angle_beta   90.00
_cell.angle_gamma   90.00
#
_symmetry.space_group_name_H-M   'P 1'
#
loop_
_entity.id
_entity.type
_entity.pdbx_description
1 polymer ?
#
loop_
_entity_poly.entity_id
_entity_poly.type
_entity_poly.pdbx_seq_one_letter_code
_entity_poly.pdbx_strand_id
1 'polypeptide(L)'
;VDLIYGKLGGKAPVYIDLFGLVVFLLPVMLLLTWLSWPLFVKMYLTGEMSSNAGGLVRWPAMMLLPLGFAWVSLQGMSEIIKRVAYLQGTFEMDTHYEKPVQ
;
A
#
# COMPACT_ATOMS: atom_id res chain seq x y z
N VAL A 1 15.86 9.93 -5.29
CA VAL A 1 15.36 8.77 -6.07
C VAL A 1 15.19 9.17 -7.54
N ASP A 2 14.62 10.35 -7.81
CA ASP A 2 14.49 10.98 -9.14
C ASP A 2 15.76 11.04 -10.01
N LEU A 3 16.94 11.25 -9.43
CA LEU A 3 18.20 11.32 -10.19
C LEU A 3 18.72 9.96 -10.69
N ILE A 4 18.30 8.86 -10.05
CA ILE A 4 18.73 7.50 -10.40
C ILE A 4 17.85 6.93 -11.52
N TYR A 5 16.55 7.24 -11.50
CA TYR A 5 15.59 6.84 -12.54
C TYR A 5 15.91 7.45 -13.91
N GLY A 6 16.41 8.69 -13.96
CA GLY A 6 16.79 9.34 -15.22
C GLY A 6 18.06 8.78 -15.91
N LYS A 7 18.82 7.89 -15.26
CA LYS A 7 20.07 7.30 -15.81
C LYS A 7 20.00 5.80 -16.04
N LEU A 8 19.00 5.10 -15.52
CA LEU A 8 18.85 3.65 -15.66
C LEU A 8 17.96 3.32 -16.86
N GLY A 9 18.56 3.12 -18.02
CA GLY A 9 17.85 2.59 -19.19
C GLY A 9 17.45 1.13 -19.00
N GLY A 10 16.29 0.73 -19.55
CA GLY A 10 15.84 -0.67 -19.57
C GLY A 10 15.05 -1.11 -18.34
N LYS A 11 15.28 -2.34 -17.86
CA LYS A 11 14.46 -3.00 -16.82
C LYS A 11 14.84 -2.64 -15.36
N ALA A 12 15.92 -1.89 -15.14
CA ALA A 12 16.43 -1.62 -13.79
C ALA A 12 15.47 -0.86 -12.86
N PRO A 13 14.72 0.16 -13.32
CA PRO A 13 13.69 0.83 -12.50
C PRO A 13 12.63 -0.13 -11.96
N VAL A 14 12.26 -1.13 -12.77
CA VAL A 14 11.22 -2.12 -12.43
C VAL A 14 11.70 -3.06 -11.31
N TYR A 15 12.98 -3.45 -11.31
CA TYR A 15 13.55 -4.25 -10.23
C TYR A 15 13.60 -3.48 -8.89
N ILE A 16 13.94 -2.19 -8.92
CA ILE A 16 13.97 -1.34 -7.73
C ILE A 16 12.57 -1.23 -7.13
N ASP A 17 11.57 -1.02 -7.98
CA ASP A 17 10.19 -0.91 -7.54
C ASP A 17 9.63 -2.24 -7.00
N LEU A 18 9.92 -3.36 -7.68
CA LEU A 18 9.56 -4.70 -7.21
C LEU A 18 10.16 -4.98 -5.82
N PHE A 19 11.44 -4.64 -5.61
CA PHE A 19 12.09 -4.74 -4.31
C PHE A 19 11.41 -3.85 -3.25
N GLY A 20 11.09 -2.60 -3.61
CA GLY A 20 10.33 -1.68 -2.77
C GLY A 20 9.00 -2.26 -2.29
N LEU A 21 8.23 -2.79 -3.23
CA LEU A 21 6.91 -3.38 -2.97
C LEU A 21 6.99 -4.62 -2.08
N VAL A 22 7.94 -5.52 -2.34
CA VAL A 22 8.05 -6.81 -1.64
C VAL A 22 8.71 -6.68 -0.26
N VAL A 23 9.75 -5.85 -0.13
CA VAL A 23 10.56 -5.78 1.10
C VAL A 23 10.09 -4.71 2.07
N PHE A 24 9.38 -3.68 1.58
CA PHE A 24 8.90 -2.60 2.43
C PHE A 24 7.38 -2.53 2.46
N LEU A 25 6.72 -2.32 1.31
CA LEU A 25 5.29 -2.02 1.30
C LEU A 25 4.45 -3.20 1.81
N LEU A 26 4.57 -4.38 1.20
CA LEU A 26 3.79 -5.55 1.60
C LEU A 26 3.98 -5.94 3.07
N PRO A 27 5.21 -6.14 3.59
CA PRO A 27 5.38 -6.58 4.97
C PRO A 27 4.87 -5.55 5.97
N VAL A 28 5.07 -4.26 5.72
CA VAL A 28 4.54 -3.19 6.59
C VAL A 28 3.02 -3.16 6.54
N MET A 29 2.40 -3.18 5.36
CA MET A 29 0.94 -3.10 5.23
C MET A 29 0.24 -4.34 5.79
N LEU A 30 0.80 -5.53 5.60
CA LEU A 30 0.28 -6.76 6.20
C LEU A 30 0.41 -6.74 7.74
N LEU A 31 1.55 -6.27 8.27
CA LEU A 31 1.74 -6.12 9.71
C LEU A 31 0.74 -5.12 10.31
N LEU A 32 0.53 -3.97 9.66
CA LEU A 32 -0.44 -2.97 10.11
C LEU A 32 -1.88 -3.49 10.03
N THR A 33 -2.22 -4.25 8.98
CA THR A 33 -3.52 -4.94 8.88
C THR A 33 -3.70 -5.90 10.05
N TRP A 34 -2.68 -6.71 10.36
CA TRP A 34 -2.72 -7.67 11.46
C TRP A 34 -2.88 -6.99 12.83
N LEU A 35 -2.13 -5.91 13.09
CA LEU A 35 -2.17 -5.19 14.36
C LEU A 35 -3.46 -4.38 14.54
N SER A 36 -4.02 -3.84 13.45
CA SER A 36 -5.25 -3.04 13.50
C SER A 36 -6.51 -3.90 13.64
N TRP A 37 -6.48 -5.18 13.24
CA TRP A 37 -7.60 -6.11 13.41
C TRP A 37 -8.08 -6.28 14.87
N PRO A 38 -7.24 -6.66 15.85
CA PRO A 38 -7.68 -6.81 17.24
C PRO A 38 -8.12 -5.49 17.86
N LEU A 39 -7.54 -4.37 17.43
CA LEU A 39 -7.95 -3.03 17.86
C LEU A 39 -9.39 -2.72 17.41
N PHE A 40 -9.71 -3.00 16.15
CA PHE A 40 -11.07 -2.88 15.62
C PHE A 40 -12.05 -3.80 16.36
N VAL A 41 -11.72 -5.09 16.48
CA VAL A 41 -12.60 -6.08 17.13
C VAL A 41 -12.88 -5.68 18.58
N LYS A 42 -11.87 -5.21 19.31
CA LYS A 42 -12.05 -4.71 20.67
C LYS A 42 -13.07 -3.57 20.72
N MET A 43 -12.92 -2.53 19.89
CA MET A 43 -13.85 -1.39 19.86
C MET A 43 -15.26 -1.77 19.40
N TYR A 44 -15.37 -2.74 18.50
CA TYR A 44 -16.65 -3.27 18.05
C TYR A 44 -17.38 -4.01 19.19
N LEU A 45 -16.68 -4.86 19.94
CA LEU A 45 -17.25 -5.62 21.05
C LEU A 45 -17.56 -4.74 22.27
N THR A 46 -16.73 -3.74 22.56
CA THR A 46 -16.95 -2.84 23.71
C THR A 46 -17.98 -1.76 23.44
N GLY A 47 -18.34 -1.50 22.18
CA GLY A 47 -19.28 -0.46 21.80
C GLY A 47 -18.78 0.94 22.19
N GLU A 48 -17.47 1.18 22.11
CA GLU A 48 -16.88 2.44 22.54
C GLU A 48 -17.53 3.65 21.85
N MET A 49 -18.03 4.57 22.68
CA MET A 49 -18.66 5.83 22.28
C MET A 49 -17.69 6.99 22.50
N SER A 50 -17.75 7.99 21.65
CA SER A 50 -17.00 9.23 21.85
C SER A 50 -17.48 9.96 23.12
N SER A 51 -16.54 10.52 23.89
CA SER A 51 -16.84 11.33 25.10
C SER A 51 -17.40 12.72 24.79
N ASN A 52 -17.54 13.08 23.51
CA ASN A 52 -18.15 14.33 23.09
C ASN A 52 -19.67 14.29 23.27
N ALA A 53 -20.31 15.45 23.52
CA ALA A 53 -21.76 15.55 23.60
C ALA A 53 -22.41 15.03 22.30
N GLY A 54 -23.31 14.04 22.41
CA GLY A 54 -23.91 13.34 21.27
C GLY A 54 -23.10 12.14 20.73
N GLY A 55 -22.15 11.62 21.52
CA GLY A 55 -21.14 10.62 21.18
C GLY A 55 -21.43 9.65 20.02
N LEU A 56 -20.60 9.72 18.99
CA LEU A 56 -20.62 8.78 17.87
C LEU A 56 -19.93 7.46 18.27
N VAL A 57 -20.45 6.36 17.75
CA VAL A 57 -19.82 5.04 17.86
C VAL A 57 -18.47 5.07 17.12
N ARG A 58 -17.40 4.60 17.76
CA ARG A 58 -16.02 4.76 17.25
C ARG A 58 -15.58 3.65 16.29
N TRP A 59 -16.20 2.48 16.36
CA TRP A 59 -15.79 1.33 15.55
C TRP A 59 -15.81 1.58 14.03
N PRO A 60 -16.72 2.38 13.43
CA PRO A 60 -16.70 2.63 11.99
C PRO A 60 -15.48 3.44 11.54
N ALA A 61 -14.92 4.30 12.39
CA ALA A 61 -13.65 4.95 12.08
C ALA A 61 -12.49 3.95 12.23
N MET A 62 -12.55 3.10 13.25
CA MET A 62 -11.49 2.12 13.52
C MET A 62 -11.40 1.02 12.47
N MET A 63 -12.53 0.61 11.87
CA MET A 63 -12.56 -0.39 10.80
C MET A 63 -11.84 0.08 9.53
N LEU A 64 -11.73 1.39 9.30
CA LEU A 64 -11.07 1.96 8.14
C LEU A 64 -9.56 1.66 8.14
N LEU A 65 -8.96 1.43 9.32
CA LEU A 65 -7.56 1.07 9.45
C LEU A 65 -7.26 -0.31 8.82
N PRO A 66 -7.80 -1.43 9.34
CA PRO A 66 -7.53 -2.74 8.75
C PRO A 66 -8.02 -2.82 7.31
N LEU A 67 -9.15 -2.18 6.98
CA LEU A 67 -9.68 -2.16 5.62
C LEU A 67 -8.75 -1.42 4.66
N GLY A 68 -8.26 -0.23 5.04
CA GLY A 68 -7.35 0.56 4.22
C GLY A 68 -6.00 -0.13 4.02
N PHE A 69 -5.40 -0.68 5.09
CA PHE A 69 -4.13 -1.41 4.98
C PHE A 69 -4.26 -2.69 4.15
N ALA A 70 -5.36 -3.43 4.29
CA ALA A 70 -5.66 -4.58 3.45
C ALA A 70 -5.82 -4.17 1.98
N TRP A 71 -6.51 -3.06 1.71
CA TRP A 71 -6.73 -2.55 0.36
C TRP A 71 -5.42 -2.16 -0.32
N VAL A 72 -4.54 -1.45 0.39
CA VAL A 72 -3.20 -1.09 -0.10
C VAL A 72 -2.33 -2.33 -0.29
N SER A 73 -2.47 -3.36 0.54
CA SER A 73 -1.77 -4.63 0.36
C SER A 73 -2.21 -5.34 -0.94
N LEU A 74 -3.52 -5.36 -1.23
CA LEU A 74 -4.07 -5.89 -2.48
C LEU A 74 -3.60 -5.09 -3.69
N GLN A 75 -3.56 -3.76 -3.58
CA GLN A 75 -2.99 -2.90 -4.61
C GLN A 75 -1.51 -3.22 -4.84
N GLY A 76 -0.71 -3.30 -3.77
CA GLY A 76 0.71 -3.65 -3.85
C GLY A 76 0.94 -5.00 -4.54
N MET A 77 0.08 -5.99 -4.28
CA MET A 77 0.11 -7.28 -4.98
C MET A 77 -0.16 -7.14 -6.48
N SER A 78 -1.16 -6.34 -6.88
CA SER A 78 -1.44 -6.04 -8.30
C SER A 78 -0.24 -5.38 -8.99
N GLU A 79 0.39 -4.42 -8.32
CA GLU A 79 1.59 -3.74 -8.82
C GLU A 79 2.77 -4.72 -9.00
N ILE A 80 3.00 -5.64 -8.07
CA ILE A 80 4.02 -6.69 -8.17
C ILE A 80 3.76 -7.57 -9.39
N ILE A 81 2.53 -8.06 -9.57
CA ILE A 81 2.17 -8.93 -10.70
C ILE A 81 2.43 -8.24 -12.04
N LYS A 82 2.02 -6.97 -12.19
CA LYS A 82 2.27 -6.19 -13.42
C LYS A 82 3.77 -6.05 -13.74
N ARG A 83 4.60 -5.81 -12.72
CA ARG A 83 6.07 -5.70 -12.88
C ARG A 83 6.70 -7.04 -13.25
N VAL A 84 6.24 -8.13 -12.66
CA VAL A 84 6.68 -9.48 -13.04
C VAL A 84 6.30 -9.80 -14.49
N ALA A 85 5.07 -9.48 -14.91
CA ALA A 85 4.62 -9.66 -16.29
C ALA A 85 5.44 -8.82 -17.28
N TYR A 86 5.76 -7.57 -16.92
CA TYR A 86 6.65 -6.71 -17.71
C TYR A 86 8.05 -7.31 -17.86
N LEU A 87 8.63 -7.84 -16.78
CA LEU A 87 9.95 -8.47 -16.82
C LEU A 87 9.97 -9.73 -17.71
N GLN A 88 8.85 -10.48 -17.74
CA GLN A 88 8.62 -11.64 -18.60
C GLN A 88 8.35 -11.28 -20.08
N GLY A 89 8.11 -10.00 -20.39
CA GLY A 89 7.78 -9.55 -21.74
C GLY A 89 6.34 -9.88 -22.18
N THR A 90 5.47 -10.22 -21.24
CA THR A 90 4.05 -10.52 -21.51
C THR A 90 3.14 -9.29 -21.35
N PHE A 91 3.70 -8.18 -20.87
CA PHE A 91 2.98 -6.93 -20.65
C PHE A 91 3.89 -5.74 -20.98
N GLU A 92 3.42 -4.81 -21.80
CA GLU A 92 4.12 -3.53 -22.02
C GLU A 92 3.66 -2.52 -20.98
N MET A 93 4.61 -2.03 -20.18
CA MET A 93 4.36 -1.05 -19.13
C MET A 93 5.03 0.25 -19.55
N ASP A 94 4.27 1.34 -19.53
CA ASP A 94 4.83 2.66 -19.77
C ASP A 94 5.67 3.08 -18.57
N THR A 95 6.99 3.15 -18.77
CA THR A 95 7.95 3.59 -17.75
C THR A 95 8.40 5.03 -18.00
N HIS A 96 7.62 5.83 -18.74
CA HIS A 96 7.97 7.21 -19.06
C HIS A 96 8.11 8.04 -17.78
N TYR A 97 9.35 8.34 -17.41
CA TYR A 97 9.67 9.29 -16.36
C TYR A 97 9.64 10.70 -16.95
N GLU A 98 8.57 11.44 -16.70
CA GLU A 98 8.48 12.84 -17.04
C GLU A 98 9.31 13.64 -16.03
N LYS A 99 10.37 14.30 -16.50
CA LYS A 99 11.18 15.16 -15.64
C LYS A 99 10.29 16.31 -15.14
N PRO A 100 10.30 16.66 -13.85
CA PRO A 100 9.57 17.83 -13.39
C PRO A 100 10.15 19.06 -14.10
N VAL A 101 9.30 19.76 -14.85
CA VAL A 101 9.61 21.08 -15.41
C VAL A 101 9.83 22.02 -14.24
N GLN A 102 11.10 22.34 -13.98
CA GLN A 102 11.52 23.37 -13.04
C GLN A 102 11.27 24.75 -13.63
#